data_AF-A0ABD2WNT1-F1
#
_entry.id   AF-A0ABD2WNT1-F1
#
_cell.length_a   1.000
_cell.length_b   1.000
_cell.length_c   1.000
_cell.angle_alpha   90.00
_cell.angle_beta   90.00
_cell.angle_gamma   90.00
#
_symmetry.space_group_name_H-M   'P 1'
#
loop_
_entity.id
_entity.type
_entity.pdbx_description
1 polymer ?
#
loop_
_entity_poly.entity_id
_entity_poly.type
_entity_poly.pdbx_seq_one_letter_code
_entity_poly.pdbx_strand_id
1 'polypeptide(L)'
;MGGKKKVNSEEYYNILTQCNIFTPAATLKTLASTSEWEKAAKMLKISIKPQTLYLYVKKNTENILCRLVKNFCEQNNVNKNVESNHNSVFEEEKRESSSPSSDESSEENSLNCENIFVSNAQEEFEKSKKLNPKLKACDIIENQCSLNINIMQDIIETDQPSQKIVLIPNRWTIAMTRALNSTLGIKCPYSFKKGQVYSSSNKWFDFYGWCPECKNYIYGVCPKKPTSNSEKVTLEILTLDTKSIPHIKKRPFFGHERREAKTKLKHMTAYQYRLEMINEKMKFGDFIPTDIPSLEVLRKVKEEAMNNYINLQGPKEPLQSLIYLSTQNDNIKKVIAWPLQVWYNYAEQDILWNCLADINSTIVVDATGSLMKSLVVHETTSSHIMLYQLLSWFEDEQFNILKNEYAPLDQLVSTKQDTNTVRNWIGNWVHRNKKHPTQTVTDCSLVLLNALSMELNGCSYKEFNIKCLLYLQLEGKYNPQLTSFIRLDRAHFINAICR
;
A
#
# COMPACT_ATOMS: atom_id res chain seq x y z
N MET A 1 24.18 12.60 29.36
CA MET A 1 22.80 12.20 28.98
C MET A 1 22.56 10.79 29.48
N GLY A 2 21.63 10.58 30.42
CA GLY A 2 21.34 9.26 30.96
C GLY A 2 20.66 8.39 29.92
N GLY A 3 21.37 7.38 29.39
CA GLY A 3 20.79 6.40 28.48
C GLY A 3 19.63 5.68 29.17
N LYS A 4 18.43 5.69 28.56
CA LYS A 4 17.30 4.88 29.05
C LYS A 4 17.75 3.42 29.07
N LYS A 5 17.79 2.81 30.26
CA LYS A 5 18.13 1.40 30.44
C LYS A 5 17.22 0.56 29.54
N LYS A 6 17.79 -0.11 28.54
CA LYS A 6 17.05 -1.02 27.66
C LYS A 6 16.71 -2.27 28.47
N VAL A 7 15.43 -2.56 28.63
CA VAL A 7 14.95 -3.77 29.31
C VAL A 7 15.22 -4.96 28.41
N ASN A 8 15.70 -6.07 28.99
CA ASN A 8 15.85 -7.33 28.27
C ASN A 8 14.45 -7.95 28.00
N SER A 9 14.22 -8.59 26.85
CA SER A 9 12.97 -9.30 26.55
C SER A 9 12.62 -10.37 27.57
N GLU A 10 13.62 -10.97 28.21
CA GLU A 10 13.40 -11.97 29.26
C GLU A 10 12.75 -11.36 30.52
N GLU A 11 13.09 -10.11 30.85
CA GLU A 11 12.50 -9.39 31.96
C GLU A 11 11.04 -9.01 31.67
N TYR A 12 10.73 -8.62 30.42
CA TYR A 12 9.34 -8.44 29.98
C TYR A 12 8.54 -9.75 30.09
N TYR A 13 9.09 -10.86 29.60
CA TYR A 13 8.42 -12.16 29.64
C TYR A 13 8.10 -12.60 31.07
N ASN A 14 9.07 -12.50 31.98
CA ASN A 14 8.91 -12.90 33.38
C ASN A 14 7.88 -12.05 34.14
N ILE A 15 7.76 -10.76 33.84
CA ILE A 15 6.76 -9.90 34.48
C ILE A 15 5.37 -10.13 33.88
N LEU A 16 5.29 -10.28 32.56
CA LEU A 16 4.00 -10.45 31.86
C LEU A 16 3.36 -11.81 32.16
N THR A 17 4.15 -12.87 32.39
CA THR A 17 3.63 -14.19 32.85
C THR A 17 3.00 -14.13 34.24
N GLN A 18 3.43 -13.20 35.10
CA GLN A 18 2.84 -12.99 36.43
C GLN A 18 1.59 -12.11 36.39
N CYS A 19 1.29 -11.51 35.24
CA CYS A 19 0.13 -10.66 35.04
C CYS A 19 -0.94 -11.41 34.26
N ASN A 20 -2.19 -11.38 34.72
CA ASN A 20 -3.31 -12.03 34.03
C ASN A 20 -3.74 -11.21 32.80
N ILE A 21 -2.88 -11.14 31.78
CA ILE A 21 -3.06 -10.32 30.58
C ILE A 21 -3.85 -11.02 29.46
N PHE A 22 -4.26 -12.28 29.66
CA PHE A 22 -5.11 -13.02 28.73
C PHE A 22 -6.52 -13.20 29.27
N THR A 23 -7.48 -13.29 28.36
CA THR A 23 -8.83 -13.77 28.67
C THR A 23 -8.81 -15.30 28.78
N PRO A 24 -9.86 -15.94 29.33
CA PRO A 24 -9.98 -17.41 29.34
C PRO A 24 -9.88 -18.05 27.94
N ALA A 25 -10.17 -17.29 26.87
CA ALA A 25 -10.06 -17.74 25.49
C ALA A 25 -8.66 -17.58 24.88
N ALA A 26 -7.61 -17.39 25.70
CA ALA A 26 -6.23 -17.15 25.29
C ALA A 26 -6.04 -15.91 24.38
N THR A 27 -6.99 -14.97 24.38
CA THR A 27 -6.86 -13.69 23.67
C THR A 27 -6.32 -12.61 24.60
N LEU A 28 -5.46 -11.74 24.07
CA LEU A 28 -4.88 -10.64 24.83
C LEU A 28 -5.97 -9.69 25.33
N LYS A 29 -6.01 -9.38 26.62
CA LYS A 29 -6.96 -8.42 27.18
C LYS A 29 -6.75 -7.03 26.60
N THR A 30 -7.84 -6.35 26.27
CA THR A 30 -7.80 -5.03 25.64
C THR A 30 -7.27 -3.97 26.62
N LEU A 31 -6.79 -2.85 26.08
CA LEU A 31 -6.34 -1.69 26.86
C LEU A 31 -7.42 -1.10 27.78
N ALA A 32 -8.70 -1.41 27.54
CA ALA A 32 -9.81 -1.01 28.41
C ALA A 32 -9.81 -1.74 29.76
N SER A 33 -9.13 -2.89 29.87
CA SER A 33 -8.79 -3.55 31.14
C SER A 33 -7.50 -2.95 31.71
N THR A 34 -7.58 -1.70 32.16
CA THR A 34 -6.41 -0.89 32.51
C THR A 34 -5.58 -1.45 33.68
N SER A 35 -6.18 -2.24 34.58
CA SER A 35 -5.54 -2.62 35.84
C SER A 35 -4.34 -3.55 35.69
N GLU A 36 -4.40 -4.52 34.77
CA GLU A 36 -3.36 -5.54 34.59
C GLU A 36 -2.16 -5.01 33.82
N TRP A 37 -2.41 -4.16 32.81
CA TRP A 37 -1.35 -3.49 32.06
C TRP A 37 -0.64 -2.42 32.90
N GLU A 38 -1.36 -1.73 33.78
CA GLU A 38 -0.76 -0.81 34.76
C GLU A 38 0.10 -1.54 35.79
N LYS A 39 -0.37 -2.71 36.27
CA LYS A 39 0.41 -3.56 37.18
C LYS A 39 1.72 -4.02 36.52
N ALA A 40 1.65 -4.53 35.30
CA ALA A 40 2.83 -4.95 34.54
C ALA A 40 3.83 -3.79 34.31
N ALA A 41 3.32 -2.61 33.92
CA ALA A 41 4.14 -1.42 33.71
C ALA A 41 4.83 -0.95 35.01
N LYS A 42 4.14 -0.99 36.16
CA LYS A 42 4.73 -0.66 37.48
C LYS A 42 5.83 -1.66 37.87
N MET A 43 5.65 -2.94 37.58
CA MET A 43 6.63 -3.99 37.91
C MET A 43 7.93 -3.87 37.12
N LEU A 44 7.89 -3.35 35.90
CA LEU A 44 9.07 -3.19 35.03
C LEU A 44 10.08 -2.14 35.52
N LYS A 45 9.78 -1.37 36.58
CA LYS A 45 10.64 -0.30 37.18
C LYS A 45 11.22 0.70 36.17
N ILE A 46 10.68 0.73 34.97
CA ILE A 46 11.07 1.55 33.83
C ILE A 46 9.80 2.29 33.47
N SER A 47 9.91 3.60 33.19
CA SER A 47 8.74 4.47 32.97
C SER A 47 8.06 4.20 31.61
N ILE A 48 7.73 2.94 31.32
CA ILE A 48 6.98 2.52 30.15
C ILE A 48 5.49 2.73 30.42
N LYS A 49 4.81 3.40 29.48
CA LYS A 49 3.36 3.57 29.58
C LYS A 49 2.68 2.22 29.28
N PRO A 50 1.57 1.87 29.96
CA PRO A 50 0.82 0.63 29.69
C PRO A 50 0.46 0.44 28.21
N GLN A 51 0.14 1.52 27.49
CA GLN A 51 -0.15 1.50 26.06
C GLN A 51 1.06 1.01 25.24
N THR A 52 2.26 1.48 25.57
CA THR A 52 3.49 1.11 24.89
C THR A 52 3.82 -0.37 25.13
N LEU A 53 3.61 -0.85 26.36
CA LEU A 53 3.81 -2.26 26.72
C LEU A 53 2.82 -3.18 25.99
N TYR A 54 1.53 -2.81 25.96
CA TYR A 54 0.51 -3.54 25.19
C TYR A 54 0.87 -3.63 23.70
N LEU A 55 1.32 -2.53 23.09
CA LEU A 55 1.71 -2.51 21.68
C LEU A 55 2.96 -3.36 21.41
N TYR A 56 3.94 -3.37 22.32
CA TYR A 56 5.14 -4.21 22.21
C TYR A 56 4.76 -5.70 22.17
N VAL A 57 3.89 -6.13 23.10
CA VAL A 57 3.36 -7.50 23.14
C VAL A 57 2.50 -7.80 21.91
N LYS A 58 1.55 -6.94 21.55
CA LYS A 58 0.66 -7.15 20.40
C LYS A 58 1.40 -7.24 19.06
N LYS A 59 2.51 -6.51 18.90
CA LYS A 59 3.38 -6.61 17.71
C LYS A 59 4.24 -7.88 17.68
N ASN A 60 4.16 -8.71 18.72
CA ASN A 60 4.98 -9.90 18.90
C ASN A 60 6.48 -9.61 18.76
N THR A 61 6.94 -8.48 19.31
CA THR A 61 8.36 -8.12 19.24
C THR A 61 9.17 -9.16 20.01
N GLU A 62 10.26 -9.65 19.40
CA GLU A 62 11.11 -10.71 19.99
C GLU A 62 10.34 -11.99 20.37
N ASN A 63 9.27 -12.32 19.63
CA ASN A 63 8.41 -13.49 19.85
C ASN A 63 7.73 -13.56 21.23
N ILE A 64 7.62 -12.41 21.92
CA ILE A 64 7.12 -12.39 23.30
C ILE A 64 5.66 -12.86 23.41
N LEU A 65 4.79 -12.52 22.44
CA LEU A 65 3.39 -12.93 22.47
C LEU A 65 3.26 -14.43 22.27
N CYS A 66 4.01 -15.02 21.34
CA CYS A 66 4.01 -16.46 21.13
C CYS A 66 4.44 -17.21 22.40
N ARG A 67 5.51 -16.75 23.06
CA ARG A 67 5.99 -17.35 24.31
C ARG A 67 4.94 -17.25 25.43
N LEU A 68 4.28 -16.10 25.55
CA LEU A 68 3.25 -15.85 26.55
C LEU A 68 1.99 -16.69 26.33
N VAL A 69 1.53 -16.82 25.09
CA VAL A 69 0.38 -17.66 24.73
C VAL A 69 0.69 -19.13 25.02
N LYS A 70 1.89 -19.61 24.66
CA LYS A 70 2.30 -20.99 24.94
C LYS A 70 2.26 -21.30 26.44
N ASN A 71 2.86 -20.45 27.26
CA ASN A 71 2.85 -20.60 28.72
C ASN A 71 1.42 -20.56 29.28
N PHE A 72 0.58 -19.63 28.82
CA PHE A 72 -0.82 -19.55 29.24
C PHE A 72 -1.62 -20.82 28.91
N CYS A 73 -1.45 -21.39 27.71
CA CYS A 73 -2.10 -22.64 27.32
C CYS A 73 -1.60 -23.83 28.15
N GLU A 74 -0.29 -23.91 28.41
CA GLU A 74 0.31 -24.94 29.26
C GLU A 74 -0.21 -24.88 30.71
N GLN A 75 -0.38 -23.69 31.28
CA GLN A 75 -0.88 -23.52 32.65
C GLN A 75 -2.38 -23.82 32.81
N ASN A 76 -3.18 -23.61 31.75
CA ASN A 76 -4.65 -23.70 31.84
C ASN A 76 -5.23 -24.97 31.20
N ASN A 77 -4.41 -25.94 30.78
CA ASN A 77 -4.84 -27.15 30.08
C ASN A 77 -5.78 -26.87 28.89
N VAL A 78 -5.57 -25.74 28.20
CA VAL A 78 -6.36 -25.37 27.02
C VAL A 78 -5.87 -26.23 25.85
N ASN A 79 -6.77 -27.05 25.29
CA ASN A 79 -6.48 -28.01 24.22
C ASN A 79 -5.58 -27.42 23.11
N LYS A 80 -4.51 -28.15 22.76
CA LYS A 80 -3.40 -27.75 21.86
C LYS A 80 -3.76 -27.44 20.39
N ASN A 81 -5.04 -27.33 20.03
CA ASN A 81 -5.48 -27.08 18.64
C ASN A 81 -5.35 -25.61 18.19
N VAL A 82 -4.59 -24.78 18.91
CA VAL A 82 -4.38 -23.34 18.58
C VAL A 82 -3.04 -23.11 17.86
N GLU A 83 -2.14 -24.10 17.80
CA GLU A 83 -0.78 -23.90 17.24
C GLU A 83 -0.71 -23.73 15.70
N SER A 84 -1.80 -23.87 14.95
CA SER A 84 -1.79 -23.74 13.48
C SER A 84 -2.38 -22.45 12.89
N ASN A 85 -2.97 -21.55 13.69
CA ASN A 85 -3.74 -20.41 13.16
C ASN A 85 -3.07 -19.02 13.28
N HIS A 86 -1.85 -18.91 13.80
CA HIS A 86 -1.18 -17.61 13.96
C HIS A 86 0.09 -17.40 13.11
N ASN A 87 0.50 -18.39 12.32
CA ASN A 87 1.70 -18.29 11.47
C ASN A 87 1.44 -17.86 10.01
N SER A 88 0.21 -17.50 9.63
CA SER A 88 -0.12 -17.24 8.20
C SER A 88 -0.32 -15.76 7.81
N VAL A 89 0.18 -14.79 8.57
CA VAL A 89 -0.03 -13.35 8.25
C VAL A 89 1.25 -12.51 8.11
N PHE A 90 2.44 -13.02 8.42
CA PHE A 90 3.67 -12.22 8.30
C PHE A 90 4.90 -13.02 7.89
N GLU A 91 4.92 -13.52 6.66
CA GLU A 91 6.16 -13.80 5.93
C GLU A 91 6.15 -13.09 4.57
N GLU A 92 6.38 -11.78 4.59
CA GLU A 92 7.07 -11.09 3.49
C GLU A 92 8.09 -10.18 4.17
N GLU A 93 9.34 -10.22 3.68
CA GLU A 93 10.56 -9.53 4.17
C GLU A 93 11.49 -10.34 5.09
N LYS A 94 12.24 -11.29 4.48
CA LYS A 94 13.70 -11.43 4.64
C LYS A 94 14.22 -12.59 3.78
N ARG A 95 14.83 -12.29 2.63
CA ARG A 95 15.87 -13.14 2.03
C ARG A 95 16.90 -12.26 1.33
N GLU A 96 17.99 -11.99 2.03
CA GLU A 96 19.27 -11.65 1.42
C GLU A 96 20.10 -12.94 1.27
N SER A 97 20.60 -13.13 0.05
CA SER A 97 21.88 -13.74 -0.35
C SER A 97 22.42 -14.96 0.41
N SER A 98 22.38 -16.11 -0.26
CA SER A 98 23.51 -17.03 -0.34
C SER A 98 23.43 -17.89 -1.60
N SER A 99 24.51 -17.94 -2.36
CA SER A 99 24.80 -18.92 -3.41
C SER A 99 26.24 -19.44 -3.17
N PRO A 100 26.75 -20.50 -3.83
CA PRO A 100 26.11 -21.59 -4.61
C PRO A 100 26.63 -23.01 -4.21
N SER A 101 25.95 -24.10 -4.63
CA SER A 101 26.58 -25.27 -5.31
C SER A 101 25.63 -26.49 -5.49
N SER A 102 25.74 -27.05 -6.71
CA SER A 102 25.56 -28.44 -7.20
C SER A 102 24.38 -29.32 -6.77
N ASP A 103 23.62 -29.74 -7.80
CA ASP A 103 23.19 -31.10 -8.13
C ASP A 103 22.85 -32.08 -6.99
N GLU A 104 21.57 -32.43 -6.87
CA GLU A 104 21.07 -33.78 -7.19
C GLU A 104 19.54 -33.86 -7.03
N SER A 105 18.98 -34.71 -7.87
CA SER A 105 17.56 -35.04 -8.01
C SER A 105 16.95 -35.70 -6.79
N SER A 106 15.76 -35.26 -6.38
CA SER A 106 14.74 -36.17 -5.83
C SER A 106 13.34 -35.55 -5.91
N GLU A 107 12.43 -36.34 -6.44
CA GLU A 107 10.99 -36.14 -6.49
C GLU A 107 10.42 -35.87 -5.09
N GLU A 108 9.70 -34.77 -4.91
CA GLU A 108 8.76 -34.63 -3.79
C GLU A 108 7.41 -34.09 -4.28
N ASN A 109 6.39 -34.87 -3.95
CA ASN A 109 4.98 -34.72 -4.28
C ASN A 109 4.43 -33.34 -3.90
N SER A 110 3.93 -32.61 -4.89
CA SER A 110 3.10 -31.43 -4.70
C SER A 110 1.71 -31.83 -4.18
N LEU A 111 1.56 -31.88 -2.86
CA LEU A 111 0.27 -31.99 -2.21
C LEU A 111 -0.51 -30.66 -2.35
N ASN A 112 -1.60 -30.78 -3.09
CA ASN A 112 -2.60 -29.77 -3.38
C ASN A 112 -3.40 -29.44 -2.10
N CYS A 113 -3.13 -28.30 -1.46
CA CYS A 113 -3.80 -27.87 -0.24
C CYS A 113 -5.04 -27.00 -0.54
N GLU A 114 -6.08 -27.61 -1.11
CA GLU A 114 -7.42 -27.00 -1.26
C GLU A 114 -8.51 -27.63 -0.37
N ASN A 115 -8.23 -28.67 0.42
CA ASN A 115 -9.30 -29.44 1.07
C ASN A 115 -9.02 -29.79 2.53
N ILE A 116 -9.29 -28.89 3.49
CA ILE A 116 -9.42 -29.29 4.92
C ILE A 116 -10.64 -28.64 5.65
N PHE A 117 -11.42 -27.73 5.04
CA PHE A 117 -12.56 -27.09 5.74
C PHE A 117 -13.97 -27.53 5.31
N VAL A 118 -14.12 -28.55 4.45
CA VAL A 118 -15.42 -28.79 3.79
C VAL A 118 -16.09 -30.13 4.08
N SER A 119 -15.44 -31.12 4.69
CA SER A 119 -16.05 -32.47 4.76
C SER A 119 -17.35 -32.56 5.57
N ASN A 120 -17.45 -31.90 6.73
CA ASN A 120 -18.67 -31.99 7.55
C ASN A 120 -19.79 -31.05 7.10
N ALA A 121 -19.48 -29.98 6.37
CA ALA A 121 -20.46 -29.08 5.80
C ALA A 121 -21.02 -29.58 4.46
N GLN A 122 -20.25 -30.38 3.70
CA GLN A 122 -20.68 -30.89 2.40
C GLN A 122 -21.78 -31.96 2.51
N GLU A 123 -21.78 -32.79 3.55
CA GLU A 123 -22.85 -33.79 3.75
C GLU A 123 -24.19 -33.17 4.20
N GLU A 124 -24.16 -32.09 4.99
CA GLU A 124 -25.37 -31.29 5.28
C GLU A 124 -25.79 -30.45 4.06
N PHE A 125 -24.82 -30.00 3.24
CA PHE A 125 -25.06 -29.22 2.02
C PHE A 125 -25.67 -30.04 0.87
N GLU A 126 -25.22 -31.28 0.66
CA GLU A 126 -25.80 -32.22 -0.34
C GLU A 126 -27.24 -32.63 0.04
N LYS A 127 -27.53 -32.78 1.35
CA LYS A 127 -28.91 -32.93 1.84
C LYS A 127 -29.76 -31.67 1.65
N SER A 128 -29.14 -30.48 1.63
CA SER A 128 -29.81 -29.17 1.50
C SER A 128 -30.13 -28.72 0.07
N LYS A 129 -29.50 -29.32 -0.96
CA LYS A 129 -29.78 -29.01 -2.38
C LYS A 129 -31.20 -29.34 -2.84
N LYS A 130 -31.95 -30.13 -2.07
CA LYS A 130 -33.30 -30.62 -2.43
C LYS A 130 -34.46 -29.74 -1.94
N LEU A 131 -34.24 -28.63 -1.23
CA LEU A 131 -35.34 -27.76 -0.76
C LEU A 131 -35.22 -26.29 -1.18
N ASN A 132 -36.39 -25.69 -1.40
CA ASN A 132 -36.63 -24.41 -2.05
C ASN A 132 -36.08 -23.22 -1.21
N PRO A 133 -35.17 -22.38 -1.74
CA PRO A 133 -34.54 -21.27 -0.98
C PRO A 133 -35.51 -20.15 -0.57
N LYS A 134 -36.77 -20.17 -1.05
CA LYS A 134 -37.83 -19.25 -0.60
C LYS A 134 -38.27 -19.47 0.84
N LEU A 135 -38.12 -20.69 1.39
CA LEU A 135 -38.60 -20.99 2.75
C LEU A 135 -37.58 -20.62 3.85
N LYS A 136 -36.27 -20.80 3.61
CA LYS A 136 -35.25 -20.53 4.67
C LYS A 136 -35.03 -19.06 5.02
N ALA A 137 -35.39 -18.10 4.16
CA ALA A 137 -35.20 -16.68 4.47
C ALA A 137 -36.21 -16.17 5.52
N CYS A 138 -37.38 -16.82 5.63
CA CYS A 138 -38.42 -16.43 6.58
C CYS A 138 -38.30 -17.15 7.94
N ASP A 139 -37.73 -18.35 7.97
CA ASP A 139 -37.87 -19.27 9.12
C ASP A 139 -36.70 -19.25 10.13
N ILE A 140 -35.63 -18.47 9.92
CA ILE A 140 -34.44 -18.49 10.81
C ILE A 140 -34.00 -17.08 11.23
N ILE A 141 -34.81 -16.25 11.89
CA ILE A 141 -34.28 -14.96 12.39
C ILE A 141 -35.01 -14.43 13.65
N GLU A 142 -34.48 -14.72 14.85
CA GLU A 142 -34.89 -14.07 16.11
C GLU A 142 -34.30 -12.65 16.31
N ASN A 143 -33.43 -12.18 15.39
CA ASN A 143 -32.77 -10.86 15.45
C ASN A 143 -32.96 -10.04 14.16
N GLN A 144 -34.20 -9.82 13.72
CA GLN A 144 -34.48 -9.00 12.54
C GLN A 144 -34.34 -7.50 12.83
N CYS A 145 -33.60 -6.80 11.96
CA CYS A 145 -33.63 -5.35 11.88
C CYS A 145 -34.60 -4.93 10.76
N SER A 146 -35.88 -4.68 11.05
CA SER A 146 -36.81 -4.07 10.09
C SER A 146 -36.60 -2.56 10.07
N LEU A 147 -35.99 -2.03 9.01
CA LEU A 147 -35.59 -0.64 8.95
C LEU A 147 -35.88 -0.03 7.57
N ASN A 148 -36.45 1.17 7.61
CA ASN A 148 -36.81 1.97 6.44
C ASN A 148 -35.56 2.66 5.87
N ILE A 149 -35.15 2.25 4.68
CA ILE A 149 -34.03 2.88 3.98
C ILE A 149 -34.54 3.74 2.83
N ASN A 150 -34.05 4.99 2.76
CA ASN A 150 -34.35 5.95 1.71
C ASN A 150 -33.33 5.88 0.57
N ILE A 151 -33.76 5.58 -0.67
CA ILE A 151 -32.90 5.58 -1.86
C ILE A 151 -33.37 6.61 -2.89
N MET A 152 -32.44 7.34 -3.52
CA MET A 152 -32.73 8.24 -4.65
C MET A 152 -33.04 7.45 -5.94
N GLN A 153 -33.96 7.97 -6.75
CA GLN A 153 -34.52 7.29 -7.92
C GLN A 153 -33.58 7.21 -9.15
N ASP A 154 -32.33 7.71 -9.08
CA ASP A 154 -31.30 7.63 -10.14
C ASP A 154 -30.83 6.20 -10.48
N ILE A 155 -31.56 5.20 -9.99
CA ILE A 155 -31.33 3.77 -10.09
C ILE A 155 -32.30 3.09 -11.07
N ILE A 156 -33.20 3.83 -11.72
CA ILE A 156 -34.29 3.29 -12.55
C ILE A 156 -34.14 3.74 -14.01
N GLU A 157 -34.37 2.82 -14.95
CA GLU A 157 -34.54 3.13 -16.37
C GLU A 157 -35.77 2.41 -16.94
N THR A 158 -36.36 2.97 -18.00
CA THR A 158 -37.40 2.29 -18.78
C THR A 158 -36.70 1.47 -19.86
N ASP A 159 -36.89 0.15 -19.82
CA ASP A 159 -36.41 -0.74 -20.88
C ASP A 159 -37.22 -0.49 -22.15
N GLN A 160 -36.62 0.23 -23.10
CA GLN A 160 -37.22 0.68 -24.36
C GLN A 160 -37.97 -0.42 -25.13
N PRO A 161 -37.46 -1.66 -25.28
CA PRO A 161 -38.18 -2.72 -26.01
C PRO A 161 -39.36 -3.35 -25.24
N SER A 162 -39.42 -3.27 -23.91
CA SER A 162 -40.46 -3.94 -23.12
C SER A 162 -41.39 -3.00 -22.34
N GLN A 163 -41.10 -1.69 -22.35
CA GLN A 163 -41.72 -0.67 -21.49
C GLN A 163 -41.71 -1.02 -19.99
N LYS A 164 -40.88 -2.00 -19.58
CA LYS A 164 -40.74 -2.38 -18.18
C LYS A 164 -39.79 -1.43 -17.48
N ILE A 165 -40.14 -1.08 -16.26
CA ILE A 165 -39.26 -0.34 -15.37
C ILE A 165 -38.21 -1.33 -14.85
N VAL A 166 -36.93 -1.06 -15.11
CA VAL A 166 -35.80 -1.90 -14.68
C VAL A 166 -34.85 -1.10 -13.81
N LEU A 167 -34.20 -1.77 -12.87
CA LEU A 167 -33.14 -1.15 -12.10
C LEU A 167 -31.83 -1.16 -12.88
N ILE A 168 -31.21 0.02 -13.01
CA ILE A 168 -29.95 0.22 -13.72
C ILE A 168 -28.88 -0.66 -13.04
N PRO A 169 -28.35 -1.69 -13.73
CA PRO A 169 -27.32 -2.55 -13.18
C PRO A 169 -26.17 -1.71 -12.62
N ASN A 170 -25.57 -2.17 -11.52
CA ASN A 170 -24.44 -1.50 -10.87
C ASN A 170 -24.74 -0.15 -10.20
N ARG A 171 -25.86 0.54 -10.46
CA ARG A 171 -26.23 1.75 -9.71
C ARG A 171 -27.06 1.44 -8.46
N TRP A 172 -28.11 0.64 -8.61
CA TRP A 172 -29.01 0.33 -7.50
C TRP A 172 -28.33 -0.47 -6.39
N THR A 173 -27.39 -1.36 -6.74
CA THR A 173 -26.63 -2.17 -5.78
C THR A 173 -25.66 -1.33 -4.94
N ILE A 174 -25.03 -0.31 -5.54
CA ILE A 174 -24.22 0.68 -4.82
C ILE A 174 -25.11 1.52 -3.90
N ALA A 175 -26.24 2.01 -4.40
CA ALA A 175 -27.15 2.82 -3.60
C ALA A 175 -27.67 2.06 -2.37
N MET A 176 -28.06 0.79 -2.56
CA MET A 176 -28.48 -0.12 -1.49
C MET A 176 -27.37 -0.33 -0.46
N THR A 177 -26.16 -0.61 -0.93
CA THR A 177 -24.97 -0.78 -0.09
C THR A 177 -24.72 0.43 0.78
N ARG A 178 -24.70 1.62 0.16
CA ARG A 178 -24.40 2.87 0.84
C ARG A 178 -25.42 3.11 1.94
N ALA A 179 -26.69 2.90 1.60
CA ALA A 179 -27.78 3.14 2.51
C ALA A 179 -27.81 2.13 3.67
N LEU A 180 -27.45 0.85 3.43
CA LEU A 180 -27.21 -0.14 4.49
C LEU A 180 -26.06 0.27 5.42
N ASN A 181 -24.94 0.75 4.87
CA ASN A 181 -23.80 1.17 5.67
C ASN A 181 -24.09 2.46 6.47
N SER A 182 -24.63 3.49 5.81
CA SER A 182 -24.88 4.80 6.44
C SER A 182 -26.02 4.76 7.46
N THR A 183 -27.06 3.98 7.19
CA THR A 183 -28.26 3.92 8.05
C THR A 183 -28.12 2.84 9.11
N LEU A 184 -27.62 1.66 8.73
CA LEU A 184 -27.60 0.48 9.61
C LEU A 184 -26.21 0.12 10.13
N GLY A 185 -25.14 0.73 9.62
CA GLY A 185 -23.77 0.30 9.95
C GLY A 185 -23.43 -1.11 9.44
N ILE A 186 -24.27 -1.71 8.61
CA ILE A 186 -24.07 -3.07 8.09
C ILE A 186 -23.03 -3.02 6.97
N LYS A 187 -21.86 -3.61 7.23
CA LYS A 187 -20.69 -3.56 6.34
C LYS A 187 -20.53 -4.80 5.45
N CYS A 188 -21.52 -5.69 5.40
CA CYS A 188 -21.45 -6.90 4.57
C CYS A 188 -21.28 -6.59 3.07
N PRO A 189 -20.39 -7.30 2.36
CA PRO A 189 -20.25 -7.22 0.91
C PRO A 189 -21.34 -8.05 0.20
N TYR A 190 -22.61 -7.73 0.42
CA TYR A 190 -23.73 -8.44 -0.22
C TYR A 190 -23.62 -8.41 -1.75
N SER A 191 -23.81 -9.59 -2.34
CA SER A 191 -24.09 -9.77 -3.75
C SER A 191 -25.61 -9.78 -3.92
N PHE A 192 -26.17 -8.74 -4.55
CA PHE A 192 -27.61 -8.63 -4.74
C PHE A 192 -28.07 -9.31 -6.03
N LYS A 193 -29.28 -9.86 -6.03
CA LYS A 193 -29.94 -10.55 -7.14
C LYS A 193 -31.44 -10.21 -7.18
N LYS A 194 -32.03 -10.43 -8.37
CA LYS A 194 -33.43 -10.17 -8.72
C LYS A 194 -33.96 -8.83 -8.19
N GLY A 195 -33.49 -7.73 -8.75
CA GLY A 195 -34.12 -6.44 -8.53
C GLY A 195 -35.33 -6.27 -9.45
N GLN A 196 -36.46 -6.93 -9.13
CA GLN A 196 -37.66 -6.91 -9.96
C GLN A 196 -38.59 -5.78 -9.54
N VAL A 197 -39.06 -5.00 -10.51
CA VAL A 197 -40.09 -3.99 -10.31
C VAL A 197 -41.42 -4.56 -10.78
N TYR A 198 -42.46 -4.42 -9.96
CA TYR A 198 -43.80 -4.92 -10.23
C TYR A 198 -44.76 -3.76 -10.45
N SER A 199 -45.54 -3.83 -11.53
CA SER A 199 -46.52 -2.78 -11.88
C SER A 199 -47.83 -2.90 -11.11
N SER A 200 -48.19 -4.11 -10.65
CA SER A 200 -49.56 -4.45 -10.20
C SER A 200 -49.59 -5.39 -8.99
N SER A 201 -48.55 -5.38 -8.14
CA SER A 201 -48.45 -6.28 -6.99
C SER A 201 -48.46 -5.51 -5.66
N ASN A 202 -48.74 -6.20 -4.55
CA ASN A 202 -48.71 -5.62 -3.19
C ASN A 202 -47.32 -5.10 -2.76
N LYS A 203 -46.31 -5.32 -3.59
CA LYS A 203 -44.97 -4.73 -3.49
C LYS A 203 -44.60 -4.10 -4.82
N TRP A 204 -43.94 -2.97 -4.77
CA TRP A 204 -43.44 -2.30 -5.96
C TRP A 204 -42.09 -2.84 -6.40
N PHE A 205 -41.21 -3.18 -5.45
CA PHE A 205 -39.86 -3.65 -5.74
C PHE A 205 -39.43 -4.67 -4.68
N ASP A 206 -38.72 -5.71 -5.06
CA ASP A 206 -37.99 -6.53 -4.09
C ASP A 206 -36.61 -6.97 -4.61
N PHE A 207 -35.78 -7.40 -3.68
CA PHE A 207 -34.49 -8.00 -3.96
C PHE A 207 -34.12 -9.03 -2.90
N TYR A 208 -33.20 -9.92 -3.26
CA TYR A 208 -32.48 -10.72 -2.28
C TYR A 208 -30.98 -10.60 -2.52
N GLY A 209 -30.19 -10.90 -1.51
CA GLY A 209 -28.75 -10.94 -1.62
C GLY A 209 -28.16 -11.90 -0.60
N TRP A 210 -26.88 -12.19 -0.79
CA TRP A 210 -26.12 -12.99 0.17
C TRP A 210 -24.71 -12.43 0.30
N CYS A 211 -24.14 -12.56 1.49
CA CYS A 211 -22.75 -12.24 1.73
C CYS A 211 -21.90 -13.47 1.35
N PRO A 212 -20.89 -13.32 0.46
CA PRO A 212 -20.03 -14.44 0.09
C PRO A 212 -19.12 -14.91 1.25
N GLU A 213 -18.87 -14.06 2.24
CA GLU A 213 -17.97 -14.36 3.37
C GLU A 213 -18.73 -14.94 4.56
N CYS A 214 -19.56 -14.13 5.24
CA CYS A 214 -20.29 -14.59 6.43
C CYS A 214 -21.56 -15.39 6.13
N LYS A 215 -21.86 -15.63 4.84
CA LYS A 215 -23.05 -16.36 4.36
C LYS A 215 -24.39 -15.78 4.80
N ASN A 216 -24.42 -14.57 5.38
CA ASN A 216 -25.65 -13.90 5.75
C ASN A 216 -26.51 -13.57 4.53
N TYR A 217 -27.81 -13.72 4.66
CA TYR A 217 -28.78 -13.37 3.64
C TYR A 217 -29.40 -12.01 3.93
N ILE A 218 -29.80 -11.32 2.86
CA ILE A 218 -30.57 -10.09 2.94
C ILE A 218 -31.76 -10.20 1.99
N TYR A 219 -32.93 -9.84 2.49
CA TYR A 219 -34.12 -9.63 1.68
C TYR A 219 -34.57 -8.18 1.87
N GLY A 220 -35.05 -7.54 0.82
CA GLY A 220 -35.66 -6.24 0.98
C GLY A 220 -36.83 -6.06 0.04
N VAL A 221 -37.86 -5.37 0.52
CA VAL A 221 -39.09 -5.10 -0.20
C VAL A 221 -39.45 -3.62 -0.09
N CYS A 222 -39.87 -3.03 -1.21
CA CYS A 222 -40.51 -1.73 -1.24
C CYS A 222 -42.01 -1.96 -1.44
N PRO A 223 -42.85 -1.72 -0.44
CA PRO A 223 -44.29 -1.95 -0.55
C PRO A 223 -44.95 -0.93 -1.49
N LYS A 224 -44.52 0.34 -1.43
CA LYS A 224 -45.16 1.45 -2.15
C LYS A 224 -44.32 1.94 -3.31
N LYS A 225 -44.98 2.22 -4.44
CA LYS A 225 -44.37 2.92 -5.58
C LYS A 225 -44.22 4.42 -5.21
N PRO A 226 -43.06 5.05 -5.47
CA PRO A 226 -42.91 6.49 -5.28
C PRO A 226 -43.87 7.26 -6.20
N THR A 227 -44.50 8.31 -5.68
CA THR A 227 -45.47 9.16 -6.37
C THR A 227 -44.83 10.23 -7.26
N SER A 228 -43.56 10.58 -7.00
CA SER A 228 -42.80 11.53 -7.82
C SER A 228 -41.32 11.14 -7.93
N ASN A 229 -40.65 11.63 -8.97
CA ASN A 229 -39.24 11.33 -9.24
C ASN A 229 -38.24 11.84 -8.18
N SER A 230 -38.69 12.73 -7.29
CA SER A 230 -37.90 13.28 -6.18
C SER A 230 -38.19 12.60 -4.84
N GLU A 231 -39.16 11.68 -4.79
CA GLU A 231 -39.56 11.01 -3.56
C GLU A 231 -38.58 9.89 -3.19
N LYS A 232 -38.21 9.82 -1.90
CA LYS A 232 -37.33 8.79 -1.39
C LYS A 232 -38.08 7.46 -1.33
N VAL A 233 -37.50 6.42 -1.91
CA VAL A 233 -38.05 5.05 -1.84
C VAL A 233 -37.77 4.49 -0.46
N THR A 234 -38.81 4.04 0.26
CA THR A 234 -38.67 3.38 1.57
C THR A 234 -38.64 1.86 1.40
N LEU A 235 -37.56 1.24 1.88
CA LEU A 235 -37.37 -0.21 1.84
C LEU A 235 -37.49 -0.82 3.22
N GLU A 236 -38.26 -1.90 3.32
CA GLU A 236 -38.26 -2.81 4.46
C GLU A 236 -37.19 -3.88 4.21
N ILE A 237 -36.22 -4.00 5.13
CA ILE A 237 -35.08 -4.92 4.98
C ILE A 237 -35.13 -5.98 6.07
N LEU A 238 -34.85 -7.22 5.68
CA LEU A 238 -34.69 -8.37 6.57
C LEU A 238 -33.29 -8.93 6.41
N THR A 239 -32.48 -8.85 7.47
CA THR A 239 -31.11 -9.39 7.51
C THR A 239 -30.62 -9.54 8.95
N LEU A 240 -29.63 -10.40 9.19
CA LEU A 240 -28.96 -10.49 10.48
C LEU A 240 -28.09 -9.26 10.75
N ASP A 241 -27.95 -8.89 12.02
CA ASP A 241 -26.96 -7.87 12.43
C ASP A 241 -25.54 -8.43 12.30
N THR A 242 -24.78 -7.86 11.38
CA THR A 242 -23.40 -8.26 11.07
C THR A 242 -22.39 -7.14 11.32
N LYS A 243 -22.75 -6.10 12.09
CA LYS A 243 -21.86 -4.96 12.38
C LYS A 243 -20.53 -5.38 13.01
N SER A 244 -20.55 -6.43 13.83
CA SER A 244 -19.38 -6.96 14.54
C SER A 244 -18.56 -7.96 13.71
N ILE A 245 -19.00 -8.32 12.50
CA ILE A 245 -18.33 -9.33 11.69
C ILE A 245 -17.32 -8.65 10.74
N PRO A 246 -16.02 -8.93 10.86
CA PRO A 246 -15.02 -8.40 9.94
C PRO A 246 -15.18 -9.03 8.56
N HIS A 247 -14.99 -8.22 7.52
CA HIS A 247 -15.06 -8.66 6.13
C HIS A 247 -13.80 -8.25 5.37
N ILE A 248 -13.22 -9.17 4.62
CA ILE A 248 -11.96 -8.98 3.88
C ILE A 248 -12.27 -8.47 2.47
N LYS A 249 -13.23 -9.10 1.81
CA LYS A 249 -13.63 -8.85 0.42
C LYS A 249 -14.23 -7.46 0.29
N LYS A 250 -13.59 -6.67 -0.55
CA LYS A 250 -14.04 -5.34 -0.93
C LYS A 250 -15.04 -5.42 -2.07
N ARG A 251 -15.93 -4.44 -2.12
CA ARG A 251 -16.87 -4.31 -3.22
C ARG A 251 -16.19 -3.81 -4.49
N PRO A 252 -16.72 -4.17 -5.66
CA PRO A 252 -16.29 -3.57 -6.91
C PRO A 252 -16.38 -2.04 -6.87
N PHE A 253 -15.35 -1.36 -7.39
CA PHE A 253 -15.25 0.10 -7.37
C PHE A 253 -15.36 0.67 -8.79
N PHE A 254 -16.56 1.11 -9.17
CA PHE A 254 -16.90 1.57 -10.52
C PHE A 254 -17.89 2.75 -10.52
N GLY A 255 -18.25 3.26 -11.69
CA GLY A 255 -19.32 4.25 -11.85
C GLY A 255 -18.95 5.67 -11.40
N HIS A 256 -19.88 6.35 -10.73
CA HIS A 256 -19.70 7.73 -10.27
C HIS A 256 -18.54 7.86 -9.26
N GLU A 257 -18.47 6.98 -8.27
CA GLU A 257 -17.42 7.03 -7.24
C GLU A 257 -16.02 6.86 -7.85
N ARG A 258 -15.88 5.95 -8.83
CA ARG A 258 -14.62 5.79 -9.56
C ARG A 258 -14.24 7.06 -10.32
N ARG A 259 -15.20 7.74 -10.95
CA ARG A 259 -14.97 9.00 -11.68
C ARG A 259 -14.55 10.13 -10.74
N GLU A 260 -15.22 10.27 -9.60
CA GLU A 260 -14.84 11.26 -8.58
C GLU A 260 -13.44 10.98 -8.03
N ALA A 261 -13.15 9.71 -7.72
CA ALA A 261 -11.82 9.29 -7.29
C ALA A 261 -10.75 9.59 -8.35
N LYS A 262 -11.03 9.41 -9.65
CA LYS A 262 -10.10 9.80 -10.73
C LYS A 262 -9.73 11.27 -10.65
N THR A 263 -10.70 12.15 -10.40
CA THR A 263 -10.44 13.60 -10.29
C THR A 263 -9.55 13.92 -9.09
N LYS A 264 -9.83 13.35 -7.92
CA LYS A 264 -9.05 13.58 -6.69
C LYS A 264 -7.65 12.97 -6.78
N LEU A 265 -7.54 11.72 -7.23
CA LEU A 265 -6.29 10.96 -7.34
C LEU A 265 -5.28 11.54 -8.34
N LYS A 266 -5.67 12.54 -9.14
CA LYS A 266 -4.72 13.29 -9.97
C LYS A 266 -3.68 14.04 -9.13
N HIS A 267 -4.10 14.54 -7.98
CA HIS A 267 -3.30 15.49 -7.18
C HIS A 267 -2.83 14.92 -5.85
N MET A 268 -3.15 13.67 -5.53
CA MET A 268 -2.78 13.03 -4.27
C MET A 268 -2.39 11.56 -4.46
N THR A 269 -1.83 10.94 -3.42
CA THR A 269 -1.51 9.51 -3.45
C THR A 269 -2.76 8.65 -3.20
N ALA A 270 -2.75 7.42 -3.74
CA ALA A 270 -3.81 6.44 -3.47
C ALA A 270 -3.93 6.11 -1.97
N TYR A 271 -2.83 6.21 -1.22
CA TYR A 271 -2.81 6.01 0.22
C TYR A 271 -3.50 7.16 0.98
N GLN A 272 -3.15 8.41 0.67
CA GLN A 272 -3.79 9.59 1.26
C GLN A 272 -5.29 9.61 0.99
N TYR A 273 -5.70 9.38 -0.26
CA TYR A 273 -7.12 9.30 -0.62
C TYR A 273 -7.85 8.20 0.16
N ARG A 274 -7.23 7.04 0.33
CA ARG A 274 -7.80 5.95 1.12
C ARG A 274 -7.93 6.34 2.60
N LEU A 275 -6.95 7.04 3.16
CA LEU A 275 -7.02 7.54 4.53
C LEU A 275 -8.16 8.56 4.70
N GLU A 276 -8.33 9.48 3.75
CA GLU A 276 -9.47 10.42 3.76
C GLU A 276 -10.80 9.66 3.77
N MET A 277 -10.98 8.67 2.90
CA MET A 277 -12.19 7.83 2.89
C MET A 277 -12.40 7.08 4.20
N ILE A 278 -11.33 6.60 4.84
CA ILE A 278 -11.41 5.92 6.14
C ILE A 278 -11.85 6.92 7.21
N ASN A 279 -11.23 8.10 7.26
CA ASN A 279 -11.55 9.12 8.26
C ASN A 279 -12.98 9.66 8.11
N GLU A 280 -13.48 9.76 6.88
CA GLU A 280 -14.87 10.19 6.60
C GLU A 280 -15.91 9.13 7.00
N LYS A 281 -15.62 7.84 6.80
CA LYS A 281 -16.62 6.76 6.88
C LYS A 281 -16.48 5.85 8.10
N MET A 282 -15.39 5.96 8.85
CA MET A 282 -15.05 5.03 9.93
C MET A 282 -14.90 5.78 11.26
N LYS A 283 -15.57 5.27 12.30
CA LYS A 283 -15.33 5.71 13.68
C LYS A 283 -14.15 4.96 14.27
N PHE A 284 -13.52 5.53 15.30
CA PHE A 284 -12.44 4.83 16.00
C PHE A 284 -12.94 3.49 16.57
N GLY A 285 -12.22 2.41 16.28
CA GLY A 285 -12.56 1.05 16.72
C GLY A 285 -13.39 0.23 15.73
N ASP A 286 -13.92 0.85 14.68
CA ASP A 286 -14.68 0.14 13.64
C ASP A 286 -13.79 -0.70 12.71
N PHE A 287 -14.39 -1.73 12.09
CA PHE A 287 -13.79 -2.38 10.92
C PHE A 287 -13.87 -1.49 9.68
N ILE A 288 -12.83 -1.57 8.83
CA ILE A 288 -12.78 -0.87 7.54
C ILE A 288 -13.96 -1.33 6.68
N PRO A 289 -14.89 -0.43 6.31
CA PRO A 289 -16.03 -0.76 5.47
C PRO A 289 -15.66 -1.44 4.15
N THR A 290 -16.59 -2.22 3.59
CA THR A 290 -16.38 -2.95 2.32
C THR A 290 -16.52 -2.07 1.08
N ASP A 291 -17.11 -0.88 1.22
CA ASP A 291 -17.17 0.16 0.19
C ASP A 291 -15.88 1.01 0.12
N ILE A 292 -14.96 0.87 1.07
CA ILE A 292 -13.61 1.45 0.93
C ILE A 292 -12.75 0.49 0.09
N PRO A 293 -12.32 0.91 -1.11
CA PRO A 293 -11.52 0.06 -2.00
C PRO A 293 -10.13 -0.25 -1.42
N SER A 294 -9.51 -1.31 -1.94
CA SER A 294 -8.12 -1.63 -1.64
C SER A 294 -7.18 -0.61 -2.27
N LEU A 295 -5.95 -0.54 -1.74
CA LEU A 295 -4.93 0.36 -2.26
C LEU A 295 -4.57 0.05 -3.72
N GLU A 296 -4.57 -1.23 -4.10
CA GLU A 296 -4.32 -1.69 -5.47
C GLU A 296 -5.37 -1.17 -6.46
N VAL A 297 -6.64 -1.26 -6.08
CA VAL A 297 -7.74 -0.73 -6.89
C VAL A 297 -7.58 0.78 -7.07
N LEU A 298 -7.27 1.52 -6.00
CA LEU A 298 -7.05 2.96 -6.08
C LEU A 298 -5.81 3.33 -6.90
N ARG A 299 -4.73 2.54 -6.84
CA ARG A 299 -3.56 2.70 -7.71
C ARG A 299 -3.93 2.54 -9.18
N LYS A 300 -4.76 1.54 -9.52
CA LYS A 300 -5.30 1.39 -10.89
C LYS A 300 -6.22 2.53 -11.31
N VAL A 301 -7.04 3.07 -10.40
CA VAL A 301 -7.87 4.25 -10.68
C VAL A 301 -6.98 5.46 -10.98
N LYS A 302 -5.90 5.65 -10.20
CA LYS A 302 -4.94 6.73 -10.41
C LYS A 302 -4.20 6.57 -11.74
N GLU A 303 -3.76 5.37 -12.08
CA GLU A 303 -3.16 5.03 -13.38
C GLU A 303 -4.11 5.40 -14.52
N GLU A 304 -5.38 4.98 -14.47
CA GLU A 304 -6.39 5.37 -15.46
C GLU A 304 -6.61 6.89 -15.54
N ALA A 305 -6.59 7.58 -14.39
CA ALA A 305 -6.74 9.03 -14.34
C ALA A 305 -5.55 9.75 -15.00
N MET A 306 -4.34 9.24 -14.77
CA MET A 306 -3.10 9.76 -15.35
C MET A 306 -3.03 9.48 -16.85
N ASN A 307 -3.32 8.26 -17.29
CA ASN A 307 -3.35 7.90 -18.70
C ASN A 307 -4.34 8.78 -19.47
N ASN A 308 -5.52 9.03 -18.91
CA ASN A 308 -6.50 9.94 -19.50
C ASN A 308 -6.01 11.39 -19.50
N TYR A 309 -5.26 11.81 -18.48
CA TYR A 309 -4.73 13.17 -18.37
C TYR A 309 -3.64 13.45 -19.42
N ILE A 310 -2.75 12.48 -19.66
CA ILE A 310 -1.67 12.59 -20.65
C ILE A 310 -2.11 12.14 -22.06
N ASN A 311 -3.41 11.91 -22.29
CA ASN A 311 -3.97 11.38 -23.53
C ASN A 311 -3.28 10.11 -24.05
N LEU A 312 -2.83 9.24 -23.14
CA LEU A 312 -2.22 7.97 -23.51
C LEU A 312 -3.31 7.00 -23.99
N GLN A 313 -3.63 7.08 -25.28
CA GLN A 313 -4.45 6.13 -26.02
C GLN A 313 -3.53 5.17 -26.79
N GLY A 314 -2.78 4.35 -26.06
CA GLY A 314 -1.70 3.54 -26.61
C GLY A 314 -1.68 2.10 -26.08
N PRO A 315 -0.80 1.24 -26.65
CA PRO A 315 -0.69 -0.16 -26.27
C PRO A 315 -0.48 -0.30 -24.75
N LYS A 316 -1.13 -1.31 -24.16
CA LYS A 316 -1.05 -1.62 -22.71
C LYS A 316 0.36 -1.99 -22.23
N GLU A 317 1.33 -2.05 -23.14
CA GLU A 317 2.72 -2.34 -22.84
C GLU A 317 3.49 -1.06 -22.48
N PRO A 318 4.06 -0.98 -21.26
CA PRO A 318 4.75 0.23 -20.79
C PRO A 318 5.88 0.72 -21.70
N LEU A 319 6.65 -0.19 -22.29
CA LEU A 319 7.79 0.17 -23.12
C LEU A 319 7.37 0.81 -24.46
N GLN A 320 6.35 0.25 -25.11
CA GLN A 320 5.79 0.83 -26.34
C GLN A 320 5.18 2.22 -26.05
N SER A 321 4.50 2.35 -24.91
CA SER A 321 3.99 3.64 -24.44
C SER A 321 5.11 4.66 -24.20
N LEU A 322 6.24 4.25 -23.60
CA LEU A 322 7.40 5.12 -23.39
C LEU A 322 8.05 5.57 -24.70
N ILE A 323 8.21 4.64 -25.66
CA ILE A 323 8.74 4.98 -26.99
C ILE A 323 7.80 5.97 -27.68
N TYR A 324 6.50 5.71 -27.69
CA TYR A 324 5.51 6.65 -28.23
C TYR A 324 5.59 8.03 -27.57
N LEU A 325 5.59 8.09 -26.24
CA LEU A 325 5.69 9.34 -25.49
C LEU A 325 7.00 10.09 -25.81
N SER A 326 8.11 9.38 -26.01
CA SER A 326 9.38 10.02 -26.37
C SER A 326 9.37 10.70 -27.74
N THR A 327 8.47 10.29 -28.64
CA THR A 327 8.27 10.98 -29.94
C THR A 327 7.40 12.22 -29.84
N GLN A 328 6.59 12.33 -28.78
CA GLN A 328 5.63 13.42 -28.57
C GLN A 328 6.10 14.43 -27.52
N ASN A 329 7.13 14.09 -26.75
CA ASN A 329 7.53 14.84 -25.57
C ASN A 329 9.06 14.90 -25.48
N ASP A 330 9.59 16.10 -25.72
CA ASP A 330 11.03 16.39 -25.66
C ASP A 330 11.62 16.24 -24.25
N ASN A 331 10.80 16.07 -23.22
CA ASN A 331 11.27 15.83 -21.86
C ASN A 331 11.83 14.41 -21.66
N ILE A 332 11.51 13.47 -22.56
CA ILE A 332 12.15 12.14 -22.58
C ILE A 332 13.32 12.22 -23.56
N LYS A 333 14.53 12.33 -23.02
CA LYS A 333 15.75 12.55 -23.82
C LYS A 333 16.23 11.28 -24.51
N LYS A 334 15.99 10.12 -23.89
CA LYS A 334 16.49 8.85 -24.41
C LYS A 334 15.67 7.68 -23.89
N VAL A 335 15.39 6.73 -24.78
CA VAL A 335 14.80 5.43 -24.46
C VAL A 335 15.63 4.33 -25.11
N ILE A 336 16.16 3.41 -24.31
CA ILE A 336 16.76 2.15 -24.75
C ILE A 336 15.87 1.04 -24.19
N ALA A 337 15.44 0.13 -25.07
CA ALA A 337 14.55 -0.97 -24.71
C ALA A 337 15.25 -2.08 -23.91
N TRP A 338 16.46 -2.46 -24.31
CA TRP A 338 17.20 -3.56 -23.70
C TRP A 338 18.72 -3.37 -23.77
N PRO A 339 19.44 -3.31 -22.63
CA PRO A 339 18.90 -3.14 -21.28
C PRO A 339 18.08 -1.85 -21.17
N LEU A 340 17.00 -1.87 -20.38
CA LEU A 340 16.13 -0.70 -20.23
C LEU A 340 16.93 0.50 -19.71
N GLN A 341 16.89 1.62 -20.43
CA GLN A 341 17.37 2.92 -19.97
C GLN A 341 16.41 4.01 -20.43
N VAL A 342 15.90 4.81 -19.52
CA VAL A 342 15.04 5.96 -19.83
C VAL A 342 15.59 7.19 -19.14
N TRP A 343 15.93 8.20 -19.93
CA TRP A 343 16.48 9.46 -19.45
C TRP A 343 15.42 10.53 -19.66
N TYR A 344 15.12 11.28 -18.62
CA TYR A 344 14.10 12.31 -18.71
C TYR A 344 14.40 13.48 -17.80
N ASN A 345 14.13 14.67 -18.31
CA ASN A 345 14.18 15.94 -17.60
C ASN A 345 13.41 17.01 -18.42
N TYR A 346 12.87 17.99 -17.72
CA TYR A 346 12.28 19.20 -18.28
C TYR A 346 13.38 20.20 -18.65
N ALA A 347 13.19 20.96 -19.73
CA ALA A 347 14.12 22.02 -20.10
C ALA A 347 14.23 23.10 -19.03
N GLU A 348 13.15 23.34 -18.30
CA GLU A 348 13.07 24.24 -17.16
C GLU A 348 13.99 23.79 -16.01
N GLN A 349 14.28 22.49 -15.88
CA GLN A 349 15.21 21.99 -14.87
C GLN A 349 16.66 22.33 -15.19
N ASP A 350 17.04 22.34 -16.48
CA ASP A 350 18.37 22.80 -16.90
C ASP A 350 18.50 24.31 -16.65
N ILE A 351 17.47 25.11 -16.95
CA ILE A 351 17.45 26.55 -16.62
C ILE A 351 17.57 26.76 -15.11
N LEU A 352 16.78 26.02 -14.33
CA LEU A 352 16.78 26.09 -12.87
C LEU A 352 18.16 25.81 -12.30
N TRP A 353 18.86 24.76 -12.74
CA TRP A 353 20.23 24.49 -12.28
C TRP A 353 21.17 25.66 -12.59
N ASN A 354 21.11 26.21 -13.80
CA ASN A 354 21.98 27.32 -14.17
C ASN A 354 21.72 28.57 -13.31
N CYS A 355 20.51 28.77 -12.78
CA CYS A 355 20.22 29.79 -11.78
C CYS A 355 20.72 29.40 -10.38
N LEU A 356 20.38 28.19 -9.91
CA LEU A 356 20.73 27.71 -8.58
C LEU A 356 22.23 27.61 -8.35
N ALA A 357 23.00 27.27 -9.37
CA ALA A 357 24.45 27.12 -9.25
C ALA A 357 25.20 28.43 -8.96
N ASP A 358 24.57 29.61 -9.13
CA ASP A 358 25.13 30.88 -8.63
C ASP A 358 25.02 31.03 -7.11
N ILE A 359 24.00 30.41 -6.52
CA ILE A 359 23.70 30.49 -5.08
C ILE A 359 24.37 29.33 -4.36
N ASN A 360 24.13 28.11 -4.85
CA ASN A 360 24.63 26.86 -4.30
C ASN A 360 24.96 25.88 -5.42
N SER A 361 26.24 25.77 -5.75
CA SER A 361 26.74 24.81 -6.75
C SER A 361 26.93 23.41 -6.15
N THR A 362 25.90 22.91 -5.46
CA THR A 362 25.84 21.56 -4.89
C THR A 362 24.75 20.74 -5.57
N ILE A 363 25.11 19.51 -5.97
CA ILE A 363 24.15 18.50 -6.40
C ILE A 363 24.15 17.30 -5.45
N VAL A 364 23.05 16.56 -5.45
CA VAL A 364 22.86 15.31 -4.73
C VAL A 364 22.48 14.24 -5.74
N VAL A 365 23.16 13.10 -5.72
CA VAL A 365 22.86 11.96 -6.59
C VAL A 365 22.52 10.75 -5.75
N ASP A 366 21.32 10.22 -5.96
CA ASP A 366 20.79 9.07 -5.24
C ASP A 366 20.23 8.01 -6.20
N ALA A 367 20.15 6.76 -5.75
CA ALA A 367 19.64 5.64 -6.51
C ALA A 367 18.71 4.75 -5.67
N THR A 368 17.57 4.33 -6.24
CA THR A 368 16.61 3.46 -5.56
C THR A 368 16.04 2.37 -6.48
N GLY A 369 15.98 1.12 -5.98
CA GLY A 369 15.64 -0.06 -6.78
C GLY A 369 14.26 -0.68 -6.52
N SER A 370 13.50 -0.19 -5.54
CA SER A 370 12.26 -0.83 -5.09
C SER A 370 11.00 -0.27 -5.77
N LEU A 371 11.15 0.63 -6.74
CA LEU A 371 10.02 1.36 -7.33
C LEU A 371 9.32 0.58 -8.45
N MET A 372 10.03 -0.34 -9.11
CA MET A 372 9.54 -1.03 -10.30
C MET A 372 9.84 -2.53 -10.21
N LYS A 373 8.92 -3.34 -10.77
CA LYS A 373 9.16 -4.77 -10.95
C LYS A 373 10.13 -4.97 -12.11
N SER A 374 10.97 -6.00 -12.02
CA SER A 374 11.81 -6.43 -13.13
C SER A 374 10.97 -6.73 -14.38
N LEU A 375 11.55 -6.45 -15.55
CA LEU A 375 10.94 -6.79 -16.83
C LEU A 375 11.17 -8.27 -17.13
N VAL A 376 10.18 -8.93 -17.74
CA VAL A 376 10.33 -10.30 -18.26
C VAL A 376 10.26 -10.23 -19.77
N VAL A 377 11.33 -10.65 -20.44
CA VAL A 377 11.46 -10.67 -21.91
C VAL A 377 11.90 -12.08 -22.31
N HIS A 378 11.08 -12.79 -23.07
CA HIS A 378 11.35 -14.17 -23.53
C HIS A 378 11.89 -15.08 -22.41
N GLU A 379 11.16 -15.17 -21.29
CA GLU A 379 11.50 -15.96 -20.10
C GLU A 379 12.73 -15.48 -19.31
N THR A 380 13.45 -14.47 -19.80
CA THR A 380 14.55 -13.84 -19.08
C THR A 380 14.05 -12.66 -18.25
N THR A 381 14.35 -12.68 -16.96
CA THR A 381 14.03 -11.57 -16.05
C THR A 381 15.19 -10.58 -16.04
N SER A 382 14.88 -9.28 -16.17
CA SER A 382 15.88 -8.22 -16.06
C SER A 382 16.43 -8.12 -14.63
N SER A 383 17.63 -7.57 -14.50
CA SER A 383 18.08 -7.01 -13.22
C SER A 383 17.09 -5.99 -12.65
N HIS A 384 17.23 -5.69 -11.37
CA HIS A 384 16.43 -4.66 -10.71
C HIS A 384 16.52 -3.34 -11.47
N ILE A 385 15.37 -2.70 -11.67
CA ILE A 385 15.28 -1.40 -12.31
C ILE A 385 15.53 -0.33 -11.25
N MET A 386 16.64 0.40 -11.39
CA MET A 386 17.01 1.49 -10.51
C MET A 386 16.50 2.81 -11.07
N LEU A 387 15.94 3.66 -10.21
CA LEU A 387 15.75 5.08 -10.47
C LEU A 387 16.93 5.83 -9.85
N TYR A 388 17.70 6.48 -10.69
CA TYR A 388 18.72 7.45 -10.32
C TYR A 388 18.14 8.85 -10.42
N GLN A 389 18.42 9.68 -9.43
CA GLN A 389 17.95 11.06 -9.38
C GLN A 389 19.12 12.00 -9.12
N LEU A 390 19.22 13.04 -9.93
CA LEU A 390 20.09 14.18 -9.71
C LEU A 390 19.23 15.32 -9.18
N LEU A 391 19.56 15.80 -7.99
CA LEU A 391 18.83 16.83 -7.27
C LEU A 391 19.76 18.00 -6.96
N SER A 392 19.19 19.20 -6.82
CA SER A 392 19.84 20.29 -6.10
C SER A 392 18.92 20.75 -4.99
N TRP A 393 19.49 21.41 -3.98
CA TRP A 393 18.72 21.98 -2.89
C TRP A 393 19.02 23.46 -2.79
N PHE A 394 18.01 24.21 -2.37
CA PHE A 394 18.10 25.65 -2.20
C PHE A 394 17.53 26.03 -0.84
N GLU A 395 18.12 27.07 -0.27
CA GLU A 395 17.62 27.80 0.88
C GLU A 395 17.36 29.23 0.38
N ASP A 396 16.13 29.72 0.56
CA ASP A 396 15.81 31.08 0.16
C ASP A 396 15.05 31.81 1.27
N GLU A 397 15.80 32.62 2.02
CA GLU A 397 15.26 33.50 3.06
C GLU A 397 14.36 34.60 2.46
N GLN A 398 14.59 35.01 1.21
CA GLN A 398 13.89 36.12 0.56
C GLN A 398 12.47 35.74 0.11
N PHE A 399 12.26 34.48 -0.28
CA PHE A 399 10.92 33.93 -0.58
C PHE A 399 10.26 33.21 0.61
N ASN A 400 10.80 33.36 1.83
CA ASN A 400 10.28 32.69 3.03
C ASN A 400 10.30 31.15 2.94
N ILE A 401 11.19 30.58 2.12
CA ILE A 401 11.38 29.13 1.98
C ILE A 401 12.41 28.72 3.04
N LEU A 402 11.94 28.58 4.28
CA LEU A 402 12.74 28.21 5.46
C LEU A 402 13.06 26.71 5.57
N LYS A 403 12.89 25.94 4.48
CA LYS A 403 13.14 24.50 4.46
C LYS A 403 14.03 24.15 3.28
N ASN A 404 14.94 23.20 3.50
CA ASN A 404 15.77 22.57 2.48
C ASN A 404 14.86 21.86 1.47
N GLU A 405 14.37 22.60 0.48
CA GLU A 405 13.60 22.05 -0.61
C GLU A 405 14.55 21.50 -1.67
N TYR A 406 14.20 20.33 -2.18
CA TYR A 406 14.96 19.64 -3.21
C TYR A 406 14.25 19.82 -4.54
N ALA A 407 14.97 20.36 -5.52
CA ALA A 407 14.55 20.41 -6.90
C ALA A 407 15.16 19.22 -7.66
N PRO A 408 14.34 18.36 -8.29
CA PRO A 408 14.88 17.39 -9.23
C PRO A 408 15.43 18.14 -10.45
N LEU A 409 16.59 17.71 -10.93
CA LEU A 409 17.26 18.29 -12.08
C LEU A 409 17.31 17.33 -13.27
N ASP A 410 17.62 16.05 -13.01
CA ASP A 410 17.71 15.03 -14.05
C ASP A 410 17.42 13.64 -13.48
N GLN A 411 16.93 12.71 -14.30
CA GLN A 411 16.56 11.38 -13.86
C GLN A 411 16.92 10.31 -14.88
N LEU A 412 17.36 9.15 -14.36
CA LEU A 412 17.65 7.95 -15.13
C LEU A 412 16.92 6.76 -14.52
N VAL A 413 16.12 6.07 -15.33
CA VAL A 413 15.60 4.74 -15.01
C VAL A 413 16.44 3.72 -15.76
N SER A 414 17.08 2.77 -15.08
CA SER A 414 17.98 1.81 -15.73
C SER A 414 17.97 0.43 -15.09
N THR A 415 17.93 -0.62 -15.91
CA THR A 415 18.29 -1.98 -15.46
C THR A 415 19.80 -2.18 -15.40
N LYS A 416 20.56 -1.36 -16.13
CA LYS A 416 22.02 -1.42 -16.18
C LYS A 416 22.63 -0.55 -15.08
N GLN A 417 23.40 -1.16 -14.19
CA GLN A 417 23.90 -0.55 -12.95
C GLN A 417 25.43 -0.47 -12.93
N ASP A 418 26.04 -0.06 -14.05
CA ASP A 418 27.49 0.10 -14.15
C ASP A 418 27.92 1.57 -14.26
N THR A 419 29.19 1.80 -13.93
CA THR A 419 29.84 3.11 -13.94
C THR A 419 29.68 3.82 -15.27
N ASN A 420 29.82 3.12 -16.40
CA ASN A 420 29.78 3.75 -17.72
C ASN A 420 28.39 4.29 -18.04
N THR A 421 27.35 3.54 -17.65
CA THR A 421 25.96 3.95 -17.84
C THR A 421 25.64 5.20 -17.02
N VAL A 422 25.98 5.19 -15.73
CA VAL A 422 25.73 6.34 -14.84
C VAL A 422 26.59 7.53 -15.23
N ARG A 423 27.86 7.31 -15.59
CA ARG A 423 28.77 8.35 -16.09
C ARG A 423 28.21 9.01 -17.34
N ASN A 424 27.75 8.23 -18.32
CA ASN A 424 27.21 8.77 -19.56
C ASN A 424 25.96 9.63 -19.27
N TRP A 425 25.09 9.20 -18.37
CA TRP A 425 23.94 10.00 -17.95
C TRP A 425 24.35 11.33 -17.30
N ILE A 426 25.23 11.30 -16.29
CA ILE A 426 25.76 12.50 -15.63
C ILE A 426 26.46 13.41 -16.65
N GLY A 427 27.28 12.85 -17.52
CA GLY A 427 28.01 13.60 -18.53
C GLY A 427 27.10 14.33 -19.49
N ASN A 428 26.03 13.66 -19.96
CA ASN A 428 25.04 14.35 -20.81
C ASN A 428 24.35 15.51 -20.07
N TRP A 429 24.06 15.37 -18.78
CA TRP A 429 23.53 16.49 -17.99
C TRP A 429 24.56 17.62 -17.86
N VAL A 430 25.82 17.31 -17.55
CA VAL A 430 26.91 18.30 -17.46
C VAL A 430 27.09 19.05 -18.78
N HIS A 431 27.10 18.36 -19.92
CA HIS A 431 27.30 18.98 -21.23
C HIS A 431 26.15 19.93 -21.63
N ARG A 432 24.93 19.67 -21.15
CA ARG A 432 23.78 20.56 -21.39
C ARG A 432 23.82 21.83 -20.56
N ASN A 433 24.55 21.81 -19.44
CA ASN A 433 24.53 22.86 -18.45
C ASN A 433 25.80 23.70 -18.50
N LYS A 434 25.66 25.02 -18.27
CA LYS A 434 26.80 25.95 -18.38
C LYS A 434 27.71 25.90 -17.18
N LYS A 435 27.18 25.46 -16.04
CA LYS A 435 27.86 25.49 -14.74
C LYS A 435 28.11 24.08 -14.23
N HIS A 436 29.33 23.85 -13.79
CA HIS A 436 29.74 22.62 -13.15
C HIS A 436 29.49 22.67 -11.64
N PRO A 437 29.04 21.55 -11.03
CA PRO A 437 28.85 21.48 -9.58
C PRO A 437 30.20 21.51 -8.86
N THR A 438 30.35 22.42 -7.89
CA THR A 438 31.53 22.49 -7.01
C THR A 438 31.54 21.40 -5.95
N GLN A 439 30.36 20.87 -5.59
CA GLN A 439 30.21 19.78 -4.64
C GLN A 439 29.14 18.80 -5.13
N THR A 440 29.39 17.51 -4.94
CA THR A 440 28.40 16.46 -5.13
C THR A 440 28.25 15.63 -3.88
N VAL A 441 27.01 15.37 -3.46
CA VAL A 441 26.70 14.47 -2.36
C VAL A 441 26.10 13.18 -2.92
N THR A 442 26.57 12.02 -2.46
CA THR A 442 26.03 10.72 -2.88
C THR A 442 26.18 9.68 -1.78
N ASP A 443 25.54 8.52 -1.94
CA ASP A 443 25.69 7.38 -1.04
C ASP A 443 27.07 6.70 -1.22
N CYS A 444 27.29 5.57 -0.54
CA CYS A 444 28.55 4.83 -0.66
C CYS A 444 28.57 3.86 -1.86
N SER A 445 27.73 4.05 -2.87
CA SER A 445 27.74 3.23 -4.09
C SER A 445 29.02 3.47 -4.88
N LEU A 446 29.85 2.43 -5.02
CA LEU A 446 31.07 2.49 -5.82
C LEU A 446 30.80 2.89 -7.28
N VAL A 447 29.64 2.50 -7.82
CA VAL A 447 29.22 2.88 -9.16
C VAL A 447 29.01 4.39 -9.27
N LEU A 448 28.29 4.99 -8.30
CA LEU A 448 28.05 6.44 -8.28
C LEU A 448 29.36 7.21 -8.02
N LEU A 449 30.13 6.79 -7.02
CA LEU A 449 31.40 7.43 -6.66
C LEU A 449 32.38 7.45 -7.83
N ASN A 450 32.51 6.33 -8.54
CA ASN A 450 33.41 6.26 -9.68
C ASN A 450 32.87 7.03 -10.89
N ALA A 451 31.57 6.98 -11.17
CA ALA A 451 30.96 7.73 -12.27
C ALA A 451 31.12 9.25 -12.07
N LEU A 452 30.82 9.74 -10.86
CA LEU A 452 30.96 11.14 -10.48
C LEU A 452 32.41 11.61 -10.52
N SER A 453 33.34 10.81 -9.99
CA SER A 453 34.76 11.13 -10.03
C SER A 453 35.28 11.25 -11.46
N MET A 454 34.92 10.29 -12.32
CA MET A 454 35.37 10.28 -13.71
C MET A 454 34.78 11.44 -14.50
N GLU A 455 33.50 11.77 -14.29
CA GLU A 455 32.83 12.82 -15.06
C GLU A 455 33.15 14.23 -14.58
N LEU A 456 33.17 14.45 -13.26
CA LEU A 456 33.35 15.80 -12.71
C LEU A 456 34.82 16.14 -12.48
N ASN A 457 35.68 15.15 -12.21
CA ASN A 457 37.10 15.37 -11.87
C ASN A 457 38.08 14.73 -12.86
N GLY A 458 37.59 14.08 -13.92
CA GLY A 458 38.46 13.48 -14.95
C GLY A 458 39.37 12.35 -14.46
N CYS A 459 39.08 11.74 -13.31
CA CYS A 459 39.90 10.68 -12.73
C CYS A 459 39.05 9.60 -12.04
N SER A 460 39.61 8.41 -11.86
CA SER A 460 38.94 7.33 -11.12
C SER A 460 38.74 7.70 -9.65
N TYR A 461 37.76 7.09 -8.98
CA TYR A 461 37.52 7.34 -7.56
C TYR A 461 38.74 7.03 -6.67
N LYS A 462 39.54 6.03 -7.06
CA LYS A 462 40.80 5.70 -6.38
C LYS A 462 41.81 6.85 -6.48
N GLU A 463 42.00 7.39 -7.68
CA GLU A 463 42.90 8.53 -7.91
C GLU A 463 42.39 9.79 -7.20
N PHE A 464 41.08 10.03 -7.23
CA PHE A 464 40.45 11.11 -6.48
C PHE A 464 40.77 11.02 -4.98
N ASN A 465 40.62 9.85 -4.37
CA ASN A 465 40.96 9.66 -2.95
C ASN A 465 42.45 9.89 -2.67
N ILE A 466 43.34 9.43 -3.54
CA ILE A 466 44.79 9.68 -3.41
C ILE A 466 45.08 11.18 -3.48
N LYS A 467 44.49 11.89 -4.45
CA LYS A 467 44.64 13.34 -4.60
C LYS A 467 44.14 14.10 -3.36
N CYS A 468 42.99 13.70 -2.80
CA CYS A 468 42.46 14.28 -1.57
C CYS A 468 43.36 13.99 -0.36
N LEU A 469 43.90 12.78 -0.24
CA LEU A 469 44.82 12.42 0.84
C LEU A 469 46.11 13.24 0.77
N LEU A 470 46.69 13.40 -0.42
CA LEU A 470 47.89 14.23 -0.61
C LEU A 470 47.63 15.70 -0.27
N TYR A 471 46.45 16.23 -0.62
CA TYR A 471 46.05 17.58 -0.23
C TYR A 471 46.05 17.76 1.30
N LEU A 472 45.46 16.80 2.02
CA LEU A 472 45.38 16.82 3.49
C LEU A 472 46.76 16.64 4.16
N GLN A 473 47.56 15.69 3.69
CA GLN A 473 48.89 15.39 4.25
C GLN A 473 49.89 16.53 4.05
N LEU A 474 49.76 17.28 2.96
CA LEU A 474 50.65 18.38 2.61
C LEU A 474 50.10 19.75 3.07
N GLU A 475 49.12 19.76 3.98
CA GLU A 475 48.51 20.98 4.55
C GLU A 475 48.07 21.98 3.46
N GLY A 476 47.52 21.48 2.35
CA GLY A 476 47.04 22.29 1.23
C GLY A 476 48.12 22.84 0.29
N LYS A 477 49.40 22.48 0.47
CA LYS A 477 50.50 22.87 -0.45
C LYS A 477 50.42 22.16 -1.81
N TYR A 478 49.71 21.04 -1.87
CA TYR A 478 49.38 20.35 -3.12
C TYR A 478 48.03 20.84 -3.63
N ASN A 479 47.91 21.21 -4.90
CA ASN A 479 46.61 21.52 -5.51
C ASN A 479 46.15 20.33 -6.37
N PRO A 480 45.12 19.58 -5.95
CA PRO A 480 44.70 18.36 -6.63
C PRO A 480 43.98 18.60 -7.98
N GLN A 481 43.76 19.87 -8.36
CA GLN A 481 43.01 20.28 -9.57
C GLN A 481 41.67 19.55 -9.67
N LEU A 482 40.90 19.55 -8.57
CA LEU A 482 39.57 18.96 -8.54
C LEU A 482 38.54 20.03 -8.86
N THR A 483 37.62 19.72 -9.77
CA THR A 483 36.51 20.60 -10.14
C THR A 483 35.35 20.47 -9.16
N SER A 484 35.13 19.27 -8.62
CA SER A 484 34.01 18.95 -7.73
C SER A 484 34.44 18.10 -6.54
N PHE A 485 34.09 18.54 -5.33
CA PHE A 485 34.27 17.74 -4.12
C PHE A 485 33.16 16.71 -3.97
N ILE A 486 33.52 15.42 -3.87
CA ILE A 486 32.57 14.34 -3.62
C ILE A 486 32.44 14.10 -2.13
N ARG A 487 31.24 14.28 -1.60
CA ARG A 487 30.89 14.08 -0.20
C ARG A 487 29.98 12.86 -0.05
N LEU A 488 30.28 12.02 0.93
CA LEU A 488 29.43 10.90 1.29
C LEU A 488 28.25 11.36 2.15
N ASP A 489 27.08 10.77 1.90
CA ASP A 489 25.94 10.92 2.79
C ASP A 489 26.28 10.38 4.20
N ARG A 490 25.97 11.20 5.21
CA ARG A 490 26.30 10.93 6.62
C ARG A 490 25.62 9.66 7.13
N ALA A 491 24.39 9.39 6.74
CA ALA A 491 23.67 8.20 7.21
C ALA A 491 24.36 6.92 6.71
N HIS A 492 24.72 6.90 5.43
CA HIS A 492 25.45 5.79 4.82
C HIS A 492 26.87 5.66 5.36
N PHE A 493 27.58 6.77 5.58
CA PHE A 493 28.91 6.76 6.19
C PHE A 493 28.89 6.21 7.62
N ILE A 494 27.92 6.64 8.45
CA ILE A 494 27.75 6.10 9.81
C ILE A 494 27.44 4.60 9.74
N ASN A 495 26.55 4.16 8.87
CA ASN A 495 26.23 2.74 8.71
C ASN A 495 27.46 1.93 8.24
N ALA A 496 28.31 2.50 7.38
CA ALA A 496 29.53 1.85 6.89
C ALA A 496 30.62 1.73 7.97
N ILE A 497 30.67 2.66 8.93
CA ILE A 497 31.66 2.66 10.03
C ILE A 497 31.17 1.87 11.26
N CYS A 498 29.86 1.89 11.51
CA CYS A 498 29.26 1.25 12.68
C CYS A 498 28.85 -0.21 12.47
N ARG A 499 29.02 -0.75 11.26
CA ARG A 499 29.01 -2.19 10.99
C ARG A 499 30.42 -2.73 11.16
#